data_AF-J9YY52-F1
#
_entry.id   AF-J9YY52-F1
#
_cell.length_a   1.000
_cell.length_b   1.000
_cell.length_c   1.000
_cell.angle_alpha   90.00
_cell.angle_beta   90.00
_cell.angle_gamma   90.00
#
_symmetry.space_group_name_H-M   'P 1'
#
loop_
_entity.id
_entity.type
_entity.pdbx_description
1 polymer ?
#
loop_
_entity_poly.entity_id
_entity_poly.type
_entity_poly.pdbx_seq_one_letter_code
_entity_poly.pdbx_strand_id
1 'polypeptide(L)'
;MKLSEVITKGANILKKKNIPTFSLDSEILMSQILQKKKEFVIINQSFQIKKKDYLRYISLIKKRSLHTPMAYLTKSKDFWKNEFYVDKRVLIPRPDTEVVIEEILCILKKKNK
;
A
#
# COMPACT_ATOMS: atom_id res chain seq x y z
N MET A 1 -13.98 18.39 3.90
CA MET A 1 -13.32 17.70 5.04
C MET A 1 -11.82 17.82 4.84
N LYS A 2 -11.06 18.24 5.86
CA LYS A 2 -9.61 18.39 5.72
C LYS A 2 -8.93 17.04 5.63
N LEU A 3 -7.88 16.95 4.83
CA LEU A 3 -7.11 15.73 4.59
C LEU A 3 -6.55 15.13 5.88
N SER A 4 -5.94 15.95 6.74
CA SER A 4 -5.36 15.50 8.03
C SER A 4 -6.39 14.90 8.99
N GLU A 5 -7.59 15.49 9.07
CA GLU A 5 -8.68 14.98 9.90
C GLU A 5 -9.14 13.60 9.44
N VAL A 6 -9.26 13.42 8.12
CA VAL A 6 -9.69 12.15 7.52
C VAL A 6 -8.66 11.05 7.74
N ILE A 7 -7.38 11.35 7.53
CA ILE A 7 -6.28 10.39 7.72
C ILE A 7 -6.15 9.99 9.19
N THR A 8 -6.20 10.96 10.10
CA THR A 8 -6.17 10.72 11.55
C THR A 8 -7.33 9.82 11.97
N LYS A 9 -8.53 10.08 11.44
CA LYS A 9 -9.72 9.25 11.72
C LYS A 9 -9.53 7.81 11.23
N GLY A 10 -9.02 7.61 10.01
CA GLY A 10 -8.76 6.26 9.50
C GLY A 10 -7.65 5.54 10.25
N ALA A 11 -6.56 6.23 10.58
CA ALA A 11 -5.46 5.71 11.38
C ALA A 11 -5.94 5.24 12.76
N ASN A 12 -6.82 6.01 13.42
CA ASN A 12 -7.42 5.61 14.69
C ASN A 12 -8.30 4.35 14.59
N ILE A 13 -9.03 4.17 13.48
CA ILE A 13 -9.82 2.95 13.24
C ILE A 13 -8.88 1.74 13.13
N LEU A 14 -7.78 1.86 12.39
CA LEU A 14 -6.80 0.79 12.21
C LEU A 14 -6.05 0.49 13.52
N LYS A 15 -5.70 1.53 14.28
CA LYS A 15 -5.07 1.40 15.61
C LYS A 15 -5.94 0.59 16.57
N LYS A 16 -7.26 0.86 16.61
CA LYS A 16 -8.22 0.09 17.43
C LYS A 16 -8.35 -1.38 17.02
N LYS A 17 -7.89 -1.74 15.83
CA LYS A 17 -7.87 -3.11 15.31
C LYS A 17 -6.49 -3.76 15.35
N ASN A 18 -5.56 -3.18 16.12
CA ASN A 18 -4.19 -3.69 16.32
C ASN A 18 -3.38 -3.84 15.01
N ILE A 19 -3.65 -2.98 14.02
CA ILE A 19 -2.81 -2.91 12.82
C ILE A 19 -1.52 -2.17 13.18
N PRO A 20 -0.32 -2.76 13.08
CA PRO A 20 0.93 -2.11 13.50
C PRO A 20 1.27 -0.87 12.67
N THR A 21 1.05 -0.92 11.36
CA THR A 21 1.37 0.15 10.40
C THR A 21 0.21 1.13 10.21
N PHE A 22 -0.67 1.28 11.20
CA PHE A 22 -1.95 2.01 11.09
C PHE A 22 -1.84 3.43 10.48
N SER A 23 -0.81 4.19 10.84
CA SER A 23 -0.62 5.56 10.31
C SER A 23 -0.21 5.53 8.84
N LEU A 24 0.81 4.72 8.53
CA LEU A 24 1.34 4.56 7.18
C LEU A 24 0.27 4.02 6.21
N ASP A 25 -0.46 2.99 6.63
CA ASP A 25 -1.53 2.39 5.83
C ASP A 25 -2.62 3.41 5.51
N SER A 26 -2.99 4.24 6.48
CA SER A 26 -3.97 5.32 6.30
C SER A 26 -3.53 6.33 5.24
N GLU A 27 -2.26 6.76 5.27
CA GLU A 27 -1.69 7.70 4.30
C GLU A 27 -1.61 7.10 2.90
N ILE A 28 -1.13 5.85 2.77
CA ILE A 28 -0.98 5.15 1.49
C ILE A 28 -2.34 4.98 0.81
N LEU A 29 -3.37 4.53 1.55
CA LEU A 29 -4.71 4.37 1.00
C LEU A 29 -5.30 5.70 0.52
N MET A 30 -5.04 6.80 1.23
CA MET A 30 -5.47 8.13 0.80
C MET A 30 -4.74 8.58 -0.47
N SER A 31 -3.41 8.41 -0.51
CA SER A 31 -2.56 8.70 -1.66
C SER A 31 -3.05 7.99 -2.93
N GLN A 32 -3.40 6.70 -2.82
CA GLN A 32 -3.96 5.91 -3.91
C GLN A 32 -5.31 6.45 -4.40
N ILE A 33 -6.22 6.81 -3.49
CA ILE A 33 -7.53 7.37 -3.85
C ILE A 33 -7.40 8.71 -4.57
N LEU A 34 -6.50 9.57 -4.11
CA LEU A 34 -6.24 10.88 -4.72
C LEU A 34 -5.39 10.80 -5.99
N GLN A 35 -4.80 9.63 -6.30
CA GLN A 35 -3.82 9.44 -7.37
C GLN A 35 -2.66 10.45 -7.26
N LYS A 36 -2.20 10.67 -6.04
CA LYS A 36 -1.07 11.54 -5.72
C LYS A 36 -0.04 10.74 -4.97
N LYS A 37 1.23 11.12 -5.07
CA LYS A 37 2.27 10.48 -4.26
C LYS A 37 2.08 10.76 -2.77
N LYS A 38 2.71 9.96 -1.92
CA LYS A 38 2.59 10.06 -0.46
C LYS A 38 3.04 11.44 0.06
N GLU A 39 4.05 12.05 -0.56
CA GLU A 39 4.59 13.36 -0.16
C GLU A 39 3.51 14.44 -0.27
N PHE A 40 2.66 14.38 -1.30
CA PHE A 40 1.54 15.30 -1.44
C PHE A 40 0.61 15.21 -0.23
N VAL A 41 0.33 14.00 0.24
CA VAL A 41 -0.57 13.76 1.37
C VAL A 41 0.01 14.32 2.68
N ILE A 42 1.32 14.17 2.88
CA ILE A 42 2.03 14.66 4.07
C ILE A 42 2.07 16.20 4.10
N ILE A 43 2.37 16.83 2.97
CA ILE A 43 2.55 18.28 2.86
C ILE A 43 1.20 19.02 2.88
N ASN A 44 0.19 18.50 2.18
CA ASN A 44 -1.06 19.22 1.91
C ASN A 44 -2.16 18.91 2.94
N GLN A 45 -1.83 19.01 4.24
CA GLN A 45 -2.74 18.62 5.33
C GLN A 45 -4.10 19.34 5.33
N SER A 46 -4.15 20.58 4.83
CA SER A 46 -5.35 21.41 4.73
C SER A 46 -6.20 21.13 3.47
N PHE A 47 -5.74 20.25 2.58
CA PHE A 47 -6.43 19.92 1.34
C PHE A 47 -7.86 19.41 1.59
N GLN A 48 -8.81 19.86 0.78
CA GLN A 48 -10.22 19.48 0.92
C GLN A 48 -10.53 18.21 0.13
N ILE A 49 -10.98 17.18 0.84
CA ILE A 49 -11.39 15.92 0.24
C ILE A 49 -12.85 15.98 -0.24
N LYS A 50 -13.09 15.53 -1.47
CA LYS A 50 -14.42 15.34 -2.03
C LYS A 50 -15.14 14.18 -1.35
N LYS A 51 -16.45 14.30 -1.17
CA LYS A 51 -17.28 13.25 -0.53
C LYS A 51 -17.11 11.86 -1.17
N LYS A 52 -16.99 11.78 -2.50
CA LYS A 52 -16.77 10.51 -3.21
C LYS A 52 -15.48 9.81 -2.78
N ASP A 53 -14.41 10.58 -2.61
CA ASP A 53 -13.07 10.08 -2.30
C ASP A 53 -13.01 9.65 -0.84
N TYR A 54 -13.67 10.42 0.05
CA TYR A 54 -13.87 10.03 1.44
C TYR A 54 -14.59 8.68 1.58
N LEU A 55 -15.68 8.45 0.82
CA LEU A 55 -16.42 7.19 0.88
C LEU A 55 -15.58 6.00 0.40
N ARG A 56 -14.82 6.17 -0.69
CA ARG A 56 -13.90 5.15 -1.20
C ARG A 56 -12.80 4.85 -0.18
N TYR A 57 -12.21 5.88 0.40
CA TYR A 57 -11.19 5.77 1.44
C TYR A 57 -11.70 4.99 2.66
N ILE A 58 -12.88 5.32 3.19
CA ILE A 58 -13.48 4.59 4.32
C ILE A 58 -13.74 3.13 3.97
N SER A 59 -14.16 2.82 2.73
CA SER A 59 -14.31 1.42 2.30
C SER A 59 -12.98 0.66 2.36
N LEU A 60 -11.87 1.28 1.95
CA LEU A 60 -10.54 0.65 2.02
C LEU A 60 -10.07 0.49 3.47
N ILE A 61 -10.26 1.49 4.33
CA ILE A 61 -9.95 1.41 5.76
C ILE A 61 -10.72 0.26 6.42
N LYS A 62 -12.01 0.08 6.10
CA LYS A 62 -12.81 -1.04 6.61
C LYS A 62 -12.24 -2.40 6.15
N LYS A 63 -11.81 -2.52 4.90
CA LYS A 63 -11.18 -3.77 4.43
C LYS A 63 -9.85 -4.01 5.13
N ARG A 64 -9.04 -2.97 5.29
CA ARG A 64 -7.75 -3.05 5.98
C ARG A 64 -7.88 -3.41 7.46
N SER A 65 -8.93 -2.92 8.11
CA SER A 65 -9.23 -3.20 9.52
C SER A 65 -9.63 -4.67 9.78
N LEU A 66 -10.06 -5.37 8.73
CA LEU A 66 -10.24 -6.83 8.70
C LEU A 66 -8.94 -7.58 8.36
N HIS A 67 -7.78 -6.95 8.54
CA HIS A 67 -6.45 -7.52 8.27
C HIS A 67 -6.20 -7.88 6.81
N THR A 68 -6.98 -7.34 5.87
CA THR A 68 -6.70 -7.50 4.43
C THR A 68 -5.29 -6.97 4.12
N PRO A 69 -4.43 -7.74 3.43
CA PRO A 69 -3.10 -7.28 3.05
C PRO A 69 -3.13 -5.98 2.24
N MET A 70 -2.22 -5.07 2.54
CA MET A 70 -2.12 -3.77 1.85
C MET A 70 -1.96 -3.92 0.33
N ALA A 71 -1.12 -4.86 -0.12
CA ALA A 71 -0.88 -5.10 -1.54
C ALA A 71 -2.17 -5.44 -2.32
N TYR A 72 -3.14 -6.13 -1.69
CA TYR A 72 -4.42 -6.43 -2.34
C TYR A 72 -5.37 -5.23 -2.40
N LEU A 73 -5.20 -4.25 -1.51
CA LEU A 73 -5.94 -3.00 -1.51
C LEU A 73 -5.35 -2.02 -2.52
N THR A 74 -4.01 -1.94 -2.58
CA THR A 74 -3.27 -1.13 -3.55
C THR A 74 -3.25 -1.74 -4.94
N LYS A 75 -3.54 -3.04 -5.05
CA LYS A 75 -3.47 -3.82 -6.30
C LYS A 75 -2.08 -3.84 -6.93
N SER A 76 -1.05 -3.62 -6.12
CA SER A 76 0.32 -3.48 -6.56
C SER A 76 1.28 -4.03 -5.50
N LYS A 77 2.37 -4.64 -5.98
CA LYS A 77 3.52 -5.04 -5.18
C LYS A 77 4.80 -4.95 -6.02
N ASP A 78 5.78 -4.22 -5.51
CA ASP A 78 7.14 -4.25 -6.03
C ASP A 78 7.81 -5.59 -5.70
N PHE A 79 8.46 -6.17 -6.70
CA PHE A 79 9.25 -7.38 -6.60
C PHE A 79 10.40 -7.34 -7.61
N TRP A 80 11.62 -7.49 -7.11
CA TRP A 80 12.84 -7.28 -7.87
C TRP A 80 12.89 -5.86 -8.46
N LYS A 81 12.95 -5.74 -9.80
CA LYS A 81 13.01 -4.47 -10.53
C LYS A 81 11.67 -4.01 -11.09
N ASN A 82 10.59 -4.75 -10.81
CA ASN A 82 9.30 -4.55 -11.46
C ASN A 82 8.17 -4.41 -10.44
N GLU A 83 7.13 -3.70 -10.83
CA GLU A 83 5.86 -3.61 -10.11
C GLU A 83 4.86 -4.61 -10.70
N PHE A 84 4.21 -5.40 -9.86
CA PHE A 84 3.23 -6.40 -10.28
C PHE A 84 1.83 -6.07 -9.79
N TYR A 85 0.83 -6.30 -10.65
CA TYR A 85 -0.56 -6.32 -10.21
C TYR A 85 -0.82 -7.56 -9.35
N VAL A 86 -1.36 -7.36 -8.15
CA VAL A 86 -1.68 -8.45 -7.22
C VAL A 86 -3.10 -8.33 -6.67
N ASP A 87 -3.73 -9.48 -6.44
CA ASP A 87 -4.99 -9.56 -5.73
C ASP A 87 -5.16 -10.89 -5.00
N LYS A 88 -6.35 -11.08 -4.41
CA LYS A 88 -6.70 -12.26 -3.62
C LYS A 88 -6.58 -13.61 -4.35
N ARG A 89 -6.37 -13.62 -5.67
CA ARG A 89 -6.22 -14.84 -6.50
C ARG A 89 -4.78 -15.32 -6.58
N VAL A 90 -3.81 -14.52 -6.13
CA VAL A 90 -2.37 -14.84 -6.23
C VAL A 90 -1.67 -14.63 -4.90
N LEU A 91 -0.52 -15.29 -4.72
CA LEU A 91 0.36 -15.03 -3.58
C LEU A 91 1.08 -13.69 -3.76
N ILE A 92 1.20 -12.90 -2.69
CA ILE A 92 1.98 -11.66 -2.70
C ILE A 92 3.48 -12.02 -2.75
N PRO A 93 4.22 -11.56 -3.78
CA PRO A 93 5.67 -11.77 -3.87
C PRO A 93 6.41 -11.25 -2.63
N ARG A 94 7.38 -12.02 -2.14
CA ARG A 94 8.13 -11.73 -0.91
C ARG A 94 9.57 -11.34 -1.23
N PRO A 95 10.14 -10.32 -0.56
CA PRO A 95 11.54 -9.93 -0.78
C PRO A 95 12.52 -11.09 -0.67
N ASP A 96 12.32 -11.98 0.31
CA ASP A 96 13.17 -13.15 0.53
C ASP A 96 13.25 -14.08 -0.70
N THR A 97 12.21 -14.12 -1.53
CA THR A 97 12.18 -14.93 -2.76
C THR A 97 12.96 -14.31 -3.92
N GLU A 98 13.42 -13.06 -3.79
CA GLU A 98 14.31 -12.42 -4.78
C GLU A 98 15.69 -13.07 -4.82
N VAL A 99 16.14 -13.66 -3.70
CA VAL A 99 17.41 -14.41 -3.61
C VAL A 99 17.47 -15.55 -4.63
N VAL A 100 16.33 -16.18 -4.94
CA VAL A 100 16.26 -17.24 -5.96
C VAL A 100 16.58 -16.68 -7.36
N ILE A 101 16.09 -15.47 -7.67
CA ILE A 101 16.37 -14.80 -8.94
C ILE A 101 17.86 -14.45 -9.01
N GLU A 102 18.41 -13.91 -7.92
CA GLU A 102 19.83 -13.58 -7.82
C GLU A 102 20.73 -14.79 -8.09
N GLU A 103 20.47 -15.91 -7.43
CA GLU A 103 21.28 -17.12 -7.56
C GLU A 103 21.22 -17.69 -8.98
N ILE A 104 20.03 -17.72 -9.60
CA ILE A 104 19.87 -18.16 -11.00
C ILE A 104 20.69 -17.26 -11.94
N LEU A 105 20.65 -15.95 -11.76
CA LEU A 105 21.43 -15.02 -12.57
C LEU A 105 22.94 -15.21 -12.38
N CYS A 106 23.39 -15.54 -11.16
CA CYS A 106 24.79 -15.89 -10.88
C CYS A 106 25.23 -17.15 -11.63
N ILE A 107 24.40 -18.21 -11.63
CA ILE A 107 24.68 -19.45 -12.37
C ILE A 107 24.75 -19.20 -13.88
N LEU A 108 23.80 -18.45 -14.43
CA LEU A 108 23.76 -18.15 -15.87
C LEU A 108 24.98 -17.33 -16.32
N LYS A 109 25.43 -16.36 -15.51
CA LYS A 109 26.65 -15.60 -15.80
C LYS A 109 27.90 -16.47 -15.83
N LYS A 110 27.98 -17.50 -14.98
CA LYS A 110 29.12 -18.44 -14.94
C LYS A 110 29.15 -19.37 -16.16
N LYS A 111 28.00 -19.74 -16.73
CA LYS A 111 27.92 -20.61 -17.93
C LYS A 111 28.31 -19.91 -19.25
N ASN A 112 28.30 -18.58 -19.28
CA ASN A 112 28.68 -17.79 -20.45
C ASN A 112 30.16 -17.33 -20.43
N LYS A 113 30.97 -17.92 -19.54
CA LYS A 113 32.45 -17.79 -19.50
C LYS A 113 33.05 -19.17 -19.75
#